data_AF-A0A2M9P553-F1
#
_entry.id   AF-A0A2M9P553-F1
#
_cell.length_a   1.000
_cell.length_b   1.000
_cell.length_c   1.000
_cell.angle_alpha   90.00
_cell.angle_beta   90.00
_cell.angle_gamma   90.00
#
_symmetry.space_group_name_H-M   'P 1'
#
loop_
_entity.id
_entity.type
_entity.pdbx_description
1 polymer ?
#
loop_
_entity_poly.entity_id
_entity_poly.type
_entity_poly.pdbx_seq_one_letter_code
_entity_poly.pdbx_strand_id
1 'polypeptide(L)' 'MLDIRAMTQTVRLVQQMNKRPSVVLTFCPPSGAEVEQARKIVVQLGADLSPVDVHLRKAFSRAQQEGLTAQEYEPTGKAA' A
#
# COMPACT_ATOMS: atom_id res chain seq x y z
N MET A 1 -10.12 -3.33 -3.92
CA MET A 1 -10.16 -2.23 -4.91
C MET A 1 -9.07 -1.24 -4.52
N LEU A 2 -8.00 -1.15 -5.30
CA LEU A 2 -6.98 -0.11 -5.12
C LEU A 2 -7.53 1.19 -5.73
N ASP A 3 -7.57 2.29 -4.98
CA ASP A 3 -7.99 3.58 -5.52
C ASP A 3 -6.83 4.27 -6.26
N ILE A 4 -6.65 3.86 -7.52
CA ILE A 4 -5.64 4.42 -8.42
C ILE A 4 -5.93 5.89 -8.73
N ARG A 5 -7.20 6.30 -8.78
CA ARG A 5 -7.59 7.65 -9.18
C ARG A 5 -7.18 8.67 -8.12
N ALA A 6 -7.54 8.42 -6.86
CA ALA A 6 -7.16 9.28 -5.75
C ALA A 6 -5.64 9.37 -5.62
N MET A 7 -4.95 8.22 -5.66
CA MET A 7 -3.48 8.16 -5.63
C MET A 7 -2.85 9.02 -6.73
N THR A 8 -3.34 8.91 -7.98
CA THR A 8 -2.81 9.68 -9.11
C THR A 8 -2.92 11.19 -8.89
N GLN A 9 -4.02 11.65 -8.29
CA GLN A 9 -4.22 13.07 -7.97
C GLN A 9 -3.22 13.54 -6.91
N THR A 10 -2.99 12.74 -5.86
CA THR A 10 -2.00 13.04 -4.82
C THR A 10 -0.58 13.08 -5.37
N VAL A 11 -0.19 12.11 -6.22
CA VAL A 11 1.14 12.07 -6.85
C VAL A 11 1.39 13.36 -7.65
N ARG A 12 0.42 13.78 -8.48
CA ARG A 12 0.53 15.02 -9.26
C ARG A 12 0.64 16.26 -8.37
N LEU A 13 -0.13 16.32 -7.28
CA LEU A 13 -0.05 17.43 -6.33
C LEU A 13 1.35 17.53 -5.68
N VAL A 14 1.90 16.41 -5.21
CA VAL A 14 3.24 16.37 -4.59
C VAL A 14 4.32 16.80 -5.59
N GLN A 15 4.21 16.37 -6.85
CA GLN A 15 5.11 16.79 -7.93
C GLN A 15 5.02 18.29 -8.21
N GLN A 16 3.81 18.88 -8.22
CA GLN A 16 3.62 20.34 -8.37
C GLN A 16 4.27 21.14 -7.24
N MET A 17 4.40 20.55 -6.05
CA MET A 17 5.11 21.13 -4.92
C MET A 17 6.64 20.95 -5.01
N ASN A 18 7.16 20.45 -6.14
CA ASN A 18 8.56 20.10 -6.35
C ASN A 18 9.11 19.11 -5.30
N LYS A 19 8.26 18.18 -4.85
CA LYS A 19 8.64 17.09 -3.94
C LYS A 19 8.56 15.75 -4.68
N ARG A 20 9.34 14.77 -4.22
CA ARG A 20 9.32 13.41 -4.77
C ARG A 20 8.23 12.59 -4.07
N PRO A 21 7.18 12.14 -4.77
CA PRO A 21 6.17 11.27 -4.18
C PRO A 21 6.69 9.84 -4.04
N SER A 22 6.31 9.18 -2.96
CA SER A 22 6.50 7.75 -2.77
C SER A 22 5.16 7.06 -2.51
N VAL A 23 4.96 5.87 -3.09
CA VAL A 23 3.72 5.10 -2.98
C VAL A 23 3.98 3.78 -2.26
N VAL A 24 3.09 3.43 -1.34
CA VAL A 24 3.02 2.11 -0.70
C VAL A 24 1.71 1.45 -1.12
N LEU A 25 1.79 0.24 -1.68
CA LEU A 25 0.60 -0.52 -2.02
C LEU A 25 0.07 -1.24 -0.78
N THR A 26 -1.19 -0.98 -0.44
CA THR A 26 -1.87 -1.54 0.72
C THR A 26 -3.05 -2.42 0.32
N PHE A 27 -3.44 -3.32 1.22
CA PHE A 27 -4.49 -4.31 0.97
C PHE A 27 -4.26 -5.15 -0.29
N CYS A 28 -3.00 -5.44 -0.59
CA CYS A 28 -2.63 -6.21 -1.78
C CYS A 28 -3.23 -7.63 -1.69
N PRO A 29 -4.05 -8.06 -2.67
CA PRO A 29 -4.56 -9.41 -2.68
C PRO A 29 -3.37 -10.39 -2.80
N PRO A 30 -3.43 -11.57 -2.14
CA PRO A 30 -2.34 -12.53 -2.16
C PRO A 30 -2.09 -13.17 -3.53
N SER A 31 -3.02 -13.00 -4.47
CA SER A 31 -2.96 -13.52 -5.83
C SER A 31 -3.81 -12.62 -6.74
N GLY A 32 -3.40 -12.50 -8.00
CA GLY A 32 -4.09 -11.68 -8.99
C GLY A 32 -3.14 -10.76 -9.73
N ALA A 33 -3.64 -10.10 -10.77
CA ALA A 33 -2.85 -9.19 -11.60
C ALA A 33 -2.86 -7.74 -11.08
N GLU A 34 -3.72 -7.43 -10.12
CA GLU A 34 -4.03 -6.07 -9.66
C GLU A 34 -2.80 -5.38 -9.06
N VAL A 35 -1.99 -6.10 -8.28
CA VAL A 35 -0.77 -5.55 -7.67
C VAL A 35 0.22 -5.15 -8.75
N GLU A 36 0.51 -6.05 -9.70
CA GLU A 36 1.44 -5.78 -10.80
C GLU A 36 0.96 -4.65 -11.72
N GLN A 37 -0.36 -4.56 -11.96
CA GLN A 37 -0.94 -3.44 -12.70
C GLN A 37 -0.75 -2.12 -11.94
N ALA A 38 -0.99 -2.10 -10.64
CA ALA A 38 -0.77 -0.91 -9.82
C ALA A 38 0.70 -0.48 -9.81
N ARG A 39 1.65 -1.41 -9.68
CA ARG A 39 3.09 -1.13 -9.74
C ARG A 39 3.46 -0.43 -11.05
N LYS A 40 2.97 -0.94 -12.19
CA LYS A 40 3.21 -0.33 -13.51
C LYS A 40 2.68 1.10 -13.58
N ILE A 41 1.50 1.35 -13.03
CA ILE A 41 0.90 2.69 -13.01
C ILE A 41 1.75 3.66 -12.16
N VAL A 42 2.20 3.25 -10.97
CA VAL A 42 3.06 4.09 -10.11
C VAL A 42 4.34 4.49 -10.84
N VAL A 43 5.00 3.53 -11.51
CA VAL A 43 6.22 3.79 -12.30
C VAL A 43 5.93 4.75 -13.46
N GLN A 44 4.84 4.55 -14.19
CA GLN A 44 4.43 5.44 -15.29
C GLN A 44 4.13 6.87 -14.81
N LEU A 45 3.68 7.05 -13.57
CA LEU A 45 3.45 8.35 -12.96
C LEU A 45 4.74 9.04 -12.48
N GLY A 46 5.89 8.35 -12.51
CA GLY A 46 7.18 8.89 -12.05
C GLY A 46 7.24 9.07 -10.53
N ALA A 47 6.53 8.24 -9.78
CA ALA A 47 6.62 8.19 -8.33
C ALA A 47 7.55 7.06 -7.88
N ASP A 48 8.23 7.26 -6.75
CA ASP A 48 9.00 6.19 -6.10
C ASP A 48 8.02 5.14 -5.56
N LEU A 49 8.37 3.87 -5.71
CA LEU A 49 7.54 2.76 -5.23
C LEU A 49 8.26 2.05 -4.10
N SER A 50 7.54 1.86 -2.98
CA SER A 50 8.02 1.02 -1.87
C SER A 50 8.38 -0.39 -2.38
N PRO A 51 9.50 -0.97 -1.93
CA PRO A 51 9.86 -2.34 -2.28
C PRO A 51 8.94 -3.38 -1.63
N VAL A 52 8.23 -3.02 -0.55
CA VAL A 52 7.35 -3.92 0.20
C VAL A 52 5.88 -3.59 -0.05
N ASP A 53 5.07 -4.64 -0.25
CA ASP A 53 3.61 -4.58 -0.34
C ASP A 53 2.95 -4.99 0.97
N VAL A 54 2.00 -4.18 1.45
CA VAL A 54 1.17 -4.54 2.58
C VAL A 54 -0.02 -5.36 2.08
N HIS A 55 0.05 -6.67 2.29
CA HIS A 55 -0.96 -7.61 1.84
C HIS A 55 -2.24 -7.53 2.67
N LEU A 56 -3.36 -7.93 2.07
CA LEU A 56 -4.62 -8.09 2.78
C LEU A 56 -4.51 -9.28 3.75
N ARG A 57 -4.35 -8.97 5.04
CA ARG A 57 -4.27 -9.95 6.14
C ARG A 57 -5.34 -9.64 7.18
N LYS A 58 -6.02 -10.68 7.68
CA LYS A 58 -7.06 -10.54 8.72
C LYS A 58 -6.49 -9.97 10.02
N ALA A 59 -5.22 -10.23 10.32
CA ALA A 59 -4.52 -9.74 11.51
C ALA A 59 -4.60 -8.21 11.66
N PHE A 60 -4.48 -7.43 10.57
CA PHE A 60 -4.58 -5.97 10.65
C PHE A 60 -5.92 -5.50 11.21
N SER A 61 -7.03 -6.05 10.71
CA SER A 61 -8.37 -5.67 11.18
C SER A 61 -8.65 -6.15 12.61
N ARG A 62 -8.12 -7.32 13.00
CA ARG A 62 -8.31 -7.88 14.35
C ARG A 62 -7.49 -7.11 15.38
N ALA A 63 -6.21 -6.87 15.08
CA ALA A 63 -5.33 -6.05 15.91
C ALA A 63 -5.94 -4.66 16.15
N GLN A 64 -6.47 -4.02 15.10
CA GLN A 64 -7.15 -2.73 15.22
C GLN A 64 -8.36 -2.76 16.17
N GLN A 65 -9.16 -3.84 16.17
CA GLN A 65 -10.31 -4.00 17.07
C GLN A 65 -9.90 -4.12 18.54
N GLU A 66 -8.70 -4.63 18.80
CA GLU A 66 -8.14 -4.81 20.15
C GLU A 66 -7.22 -3.64 20.57
N GLY A 67 -7.02 -2.64 19.70
CA GLY A 67 -6.12 -1.52 19.96
C GLY A 67 -4.63 -1.91 19.92
N LEU A 68 -4.30 -2.98 19.22
CA LEU A 68 -2.94 -3.53 19.08
C LEU A 68 -2.38 -3.30 17.68
N THR A 69 -1.06 -3.39 17.56
CA THR A 69 -0.38 -3.57 16.27
C THR A 69 -0.45 -5.03 15.80
N ALA A 70 -0.17 -5.28 14.52
CA ALA A 70 -0.11 -6.66 14.00
C ALA A 70 0.97 -7.49 14.69
N GLN A 71 2.10 -6.85 15.05
CA GLN A 71 3.22 -7.44 15.77
C GLN A 71 2.85 -7.84 17.20
N GLU A 72 2.01 -7.07 17.88
CA GLU A 72 1.53 -7.39 19.24
C GLU A 72 0.42 -8.46 19.21
N TYR A 73 -0.44 -8.45 18.18
CA TYR A 73 -1.55 -9.37 18.05
C TYR A 73 -1.13 -10.78 17.59
N GLU A 74 -0.29 -10.88 16.56
CA GLU A 74 0.18 -12.16 16.00
C GLU A 74 1.67 -12.04 15.62
N PRO A 75 2.60 -12.07 16.60
CA PRO A 75 4.01 -11.73 16.40
C PRO A 75 4.75 -12.57 15.36
N THR A 76 4.28 -13.80 15.11
CA THR A 76 4.88 -14.73 14.14
C THR A 76 4.04 -14.86 12.86
N GLY A 77 2.99 -14.05 12.71
CA GLY A 77 2.08 -14.07 11.58
C GLY A 77 2.65 -13.33 10.37
N LYS A 78 2.06 -13.56 9.19
CA LYS A 78 2.48 -12.90 7.92
C LYS A 78 2.18 -11.40 7.84
N ALA A 79 1.63 -10.81 8.92
CA ALA A 79 1.32 -9.39 9.03
C ALA A 79 2.23 -8.67 10.04
N ALA A 80 3.01 -9.42 10.82
CA ALA A 80 3.99 -8.91 11.77
C ALA A 80 5.33 -8.63 11.08
#